data_AF-A0A0D0CC80-F1
#
_entry.id   AF-A0A0D0CC80-F1
#
_cell.length_a   1.000
_cell.length_b   1.000
_cell.length_c   1.000
_cell.angle_alpha   90.00
_cell.angle_beta   90.00
_cell.angle_gamma   90.00
#
_symmetry.space_group_name_H-M   'P 1'
#
loop_
_entity.id
_entity.type
_entity.pdbx_description
1 polymer ?
#
loop_
_entity_poly.entity_id
_entity_poly.type
_entity_poly.pdbx_seq_one_letter_code
_entity_poly.pdbx_strand_id
1 'polypeptide(L)' 'MVYRKISHNVKLAAIRLHECNLLELPDILNVCNFLQCTFYHILKLWCETGDV' A
#
# COMPACT_ATOMS: atom_id res chain seq x y z
N MET A 1 0.12 -5.87 18.11
CA MET A 1 0.51 -5.71 16.69
C MET A 1 1.87 -5.03 16.65
N VAL A 2 2.91 -5.71 16.15
CA VAL A 2 4.25 -5.12 16.03
C VAL A 2 4.20 -4.08 14.92
N TYR A 3 4.38 -2.80 15.26
CA TYR A 3 4.48 -1.72 14.27
C TYR A 3 5.78 -1.90 13.48
N ARG A 4 5.69 -2.55 12.32
CA ARG A 4 6.81 -2.65 11.38
C ARG A 4 6.78 -1.40 10.52
N LYS A 5 7.83 -0.58 10.59
CA LYS A 5 7.94 0.64 9.79
C LYS A 5 8.08 0.24 8.32
N ILE A 6 6.98 0.32 7.56
CA ILE A 6 7.00 0.12 6.11
C ILE A 6 7.60 1.37 5.48
N SER A 7 8.59 1.19 4.62
CA SER A 7 9.24 2.31 3.92
C SER A 7 8.23 3.04 3.04
N HIS A 8 8.38 4.37 2.94
CA HIS A 8 7.57 5.22 2.08
C HIS A 8 7.58 4.73 0.61
N ASN A 9 8.74 4.29 0.10
CA ASN A 9 8.85 3.74 -1.25
C ASN A 9 8.02 2.46 -1.46
N VAL A 10 7.86 1.64 -0.42
CA VAL A 10 7.07 0.41 -0.49
C VAL A 10 5.57 0.74 -0.54
N LYS A 11 5.13 1.78 0.19
CA LYS A 11 3.76 2.29 0.09
C LYS A 11 3.45 2.80 -1.32
N LEU A 12 4.33 3.63 -1.86
CA LEU A 12 4.19 4.15 -3.23
C LEU A 12 4.17 3.03 -4.28
N ALA A 13 5.05 2.03 -4.13
CA ALA A 13 5.07 0.88 -5.02
C ALA A 13 3.74 0.10 -4.97
N ALA A 14 3.22 -0.18 -3.78
CA ALA A 14 1.94 -0.90 -3.63
C ALA A 14 0.76 -0.13 -4.24
N ILE A 15 0.72 1.19 -4.07
CA ILE A 15 -0.33 2.04 -4.68
C ILE A 15 -0.23 2.02 -6.20
N ARG A 16 0.98 2.20 -6.76
CA ARG A 16 1.17 2.17 -8.22
C ARG A 16 0.85 0.80 -8.82
N LEU A 17 1.20 -0.29 -8.13
CA LEU A 17 0.84 -1.65 -8.54
C LEU A 17 -0.67 -1.82 -8.62
N HIS A 18 -1.40 -1.25 -7.65
CA HIS A 18 -2.87 -1.26 -7.62
C HIS A 18 -3.47 -0.36 -8.72
N GLU A 19 -3.02 0.88 -8.86
CA GLU A 19 -3.54 1.83 -9.87
C GLU A 19 -3.32 1.34 -11.31
N CYS A 20 -2.17 0.73 -11.58
CA CYS A 20 -1.86 0.16 -12.89
C CYS A 20 -2.48 -1.24 -13.11
N ASN A 21 -3.21 -1.79 -12.13
CA ASN A 21 -3.76 -3.15 -12.16
C ASN A 21 -2.71 -4.22 -12.53
N LEU A 22 -1.47 -4.05 -12.05
CA LEU A 22 -0.37 -4.97 -12.39
C LEU A 22 -0.43 -6.28 -11.59
N LEU A 23 -1.06 -6.25 -10.42
CA LEU A 23 -1.26 -7.39 -9.54
C LEU A 23 -2.62 -7.27 -8.86
N GLU A 24 -3.20 -8.40 -8.49
CA GLU A 24 -4.41 -8.40 -7.66
C GLU A 24 -4.08 -7.93 -6.22
N LEU A 25 -5.06 -7.33 -5.56
CA LEU A 25 -4.89 -6.80 -4.21
C LEU A 25 -4.28 -7.82 -3.21
N PRO A 26 -4.70 -9.10 -3.17
CA PRO A 26 -4.10 -10.08 -2.27
C PRO A 26 -2.59 -10.27 -2.49
N ASP A 27 -2.14 -10.27 -3.74
CA ASP A 27 -0.73 -10.43 -4.09
C ASP A 27 0.08 -9.19 -3.70
N ILE A 28 -0.46 -8.00 -3.92
CA ILE A 28 0.16 -6.74 -3.49
C ILE A 28 0.35 -6.73 -1.98
N LEU A 29 -0.69 -7.11 -1.22
CA LEU A 29 -0.63 -7.17 0.24
C LEU A 29 0.43 -8.16 0.72
N ASN A 30 0.51 -9.33 0.09
CA ASN A 30 1.47 -10.36 0.45
C ASN A 30 2.92 -9.94 0.14
N VAL A 31 3.18 -9.45 -1.09
CA VAL A 31 4.52 -9.08 -1.56
C VAL A 31 5.06 -7.86 -0.78
N CYS A 32 4.21 -6.85 -0.56
CA CYS A 32 4.61 -5.65 0.17
C CYS A 32 4.45 -5.79 1.70
N ASN A 33 4.03 -6.97 2.17
CA ASN A 33 3.81 -7.30 3.58
C ASN A 33 2.88 -6.29 4.29
N PHE A 34 1.80 -5.90 3.60
CA PHE A 34 0.76 -5.02 4.12
C PHE A 34 -0.37 -5.85 4.75
N LEU A 35 -0.88 -5.34 5.87
CA LEU A 35 -2.24 -5.65 6.26
C LEU A 35 -3.22 -4.91 5.35
N GLN A 36 -4.35 -5.53 5.04
CA GLN A 36 -5.40 -4.93 4.21
C GLN A 36 -5.86 -3.56 4.76
N CYS A 37 -6.01 -3.43 6.08
CA CYS A 37 -6.37 -2.16 6.72
C CYS A 37 -5.29 -1.08 6.53
N THR A 38 -4.01 -1.44 6.61
CA THR A 38 -2.90 -0.50 6.37
C THR A 38 -2.90 -0.03 4.92
N PHE A 39 -3.16 -0.94 3.97
CA PHE A 39 -3.23 -0.59 2.56
C PHE A 39 -4.36 0.40 2.26
N TYR A 40 -5.57 0.17 2.77
CA TYR A 40 -6.66 1.13 2.56
C TYR A 40 -6.42 2.48 3.24
N HIS A 41 -5.73 2.48 4.39
CA HIS A 41 -5.35 3.74 5.04
C HIS A 41 -4.37 4.55 4.19
N ILE A 42 -3.32 3.92 3.63
CA ILE A 42 -2.38 4.63 2.75
C ILE A 42 -3.03 5.03 1.42
N LEU A 43 -3.93 4.20 0.87
CA LEU A 43 -4.65 4.51 -0.36
C LEU A 43 -5.56 5.73 -0.17
N LYS A 44 -6.25 5.79 0.97
CA LYS A 44 -7.08 6.95 1.33
C LYS A 44 -6.24 8.22 1.43
N LEU A 45 -5.13 8.18 2.17
CA LEU A 45 -4.21 9.32 2.28
C LEU A 45 -3.71 9.78 0.90
N TRP A 46 -3.28 8.83 0.07
CA TRP A 46 -2.83 9.11 -1.29
C TRP A 46 -3.91 9.81 -2.14
N CYS A 47 -5.16 9.34 -2.09
CA CYS A 47 -6.26 9.99 -2.81
C CYS A 47 -6.59 11.40 -2.29
N GLU A 48 -6.37 11.66 -1.00
CA GLU A 48 -6.68 12.95 -0.37
C GLU A 48 -5.55 13.98 -0.52
N THR A 49 -4.28 13.55 -0.42
CA THR A 49 -3.12 14.46 -0.34
C THR A 49 -2.07 14.26 -1.43
N GLY A 50 -2.10 13.13 -2.14
CA GLY A 50 -1.01 12.71 -3.03
C GLY A 50 0.26 12.26 -2.30
N ASP A 51 0.16 11.93 -1.00
CA ASP A 51 1.30 11.54 -0.14
C ASP A 51 0.94 10.39 0.83
N VAL A 52 1.96 9.67 1.37
CA VAL A 52 1.80 8.40 2.13
C VAL A 52 2.66 8.18 3.37
#